data_AF-A0A7S0M6V3-F1
#
_entry.id   AF-A0A7S0M6V3-F1
#
_cell.length_a   1.000
_cell.length_b   1.000
_cell.length_c   1.000
_cell.angle_alpha   90.00
_cell.angle_beta   90.00
_cell.angle_gamma   90.00
#
_symmetry.space_group_name_H-M   'P 1'
#
loop_
_entity.id
_entity.type
_entity.pdbx_description
1 polymer ?
#
loop_
_entity_poly.entity_id
_entity_poly.type
_entity_poly.pdbx_seq_one_letter_code
_entity_poly.pdbx_strand_id
1 'polypeptide(L)'
;MDAFSLEDQSFIHDRTAELAAQHRKYLEQHPELTQLLHDFVTNCLVNKPDDCFQFCNEFFTGFLGGDGVGDFVDGWGYSPCRALLLVGPSGTAKRQAAQRLCRIHDDKFALVTAHTTREPRLGEKDGVDFVFTSNEALEIAISAGEVLGMSTVEGEGYAVTAARWTAVAEARRVGIIPCDLDGALAYKRALAGDFAPRVV
;
A
#
# COMPACT_ATOMS: atom_id res chain seq x y z
N MET A 1 13.84 33.44 7.26
CA MET A 1 14.61 32.20 7.06
C MET A 1 15.70 32.24 8.09
N ASP A 2 15.51 31.56 9.22
CA ASP A 2 16.53 31.48 10.25
C ASP A 2 17.66 30.58 9.77
N ALA A 3 18.90 31.06 9.84
CA ALA A 3 20.08 30.31 9.45
C ALA A 3 20.38 29.23 10.50
N PHE A 4 20.74 28.02 10.05
CA PHE A 4 21.12 26.90 10.91
C PHE A 4 22.27 27.30 11.85
N SER A 5 22.18 26.89 13.12
CA SER A 5 23.25 27.14 14.10
C SER A 5 24.49 26.30 13.78
N LEU A 6 25.66 26.74 14.24
CA LEU A 6 26.93 26.02 14.05
C LEU A 6 26.91 24.62 14.71
N GLU A 7 26.15 24.46 15.78
CA GLU A 7 25.97 23.17 16.47
C GLU A 7 25.12 22.20 15.62
N ASP A 8 24.07 22.70 14.97
CA ASP A 8 23.25 21.88 14.04
C ASP A 8 24.06 21.42 12.83
N GLN A 9 24.92 22.28 12.29
CA GLN A 9 25.80 21.94 11.17
C GLN A 9 26.82 20.86 11.57
N SER A 10 27.40 20.95 12.76
CA SER A 10 28.31 19.92 13.30
C SER A 10 27.61 18.58 13.47
N PHE A 11 26.40 18.59 14.06
CA PHE A 11 25.62 17.37 14.27
C PHE A 11 25.24 16.69 12.94
N ILE A 12 24.79 17.47 11.95
CA ILE A 12 24.46 16.95 10.61
C ILE A 12 25.72 16.35 9.95
N HIS A 13 26.86 17.02 10.07
CA HIS A 13 28.11 16.55 9.49
C HIS A 13 28.55 15.21 10.10
N ASP A 14 28.51 15.09 11.43
CA ASP A 14 28.87 13.86 12.14
C ASP A 14 27.93 12.71 11.78
N ARG A 15 26.62 12.97 11.69
CA ARG A 15 25.63 11.97 11.29
C ARG A 15 25.79 11.54 9.83
N THR A 16 26.15 12.48 8.94
CA THR A 16 26.43 12.19 7.53
C THR A 16 27.65 11.28 7.39
N ALA A 17 28.70 11.55 8.18
CA ALA A 17 29.91 10.72 8.19
C ALA A 17 29.63 9.29 8.69
N GLU A 18 28.81 9.16 9.74
CA GLU A 18 28.40 7.86 10.28
C GLU A 18 27.58 7.06 9.26
N LEU A 19 26.59 7.69 8.63
CA LEU A 19 25.77 7.06 7.59
C LEU A 19 26.61 6.64 6.37
N ALA A 20 27.57 7.48 5.96
CA ALA A 20 28.48 7.14 4.88
C ALA A 20 29.39 5.94 5.24
N ALA A 21 29.82 5.82 6.50
CA ALA A 21 30.60 4.69 6.97
C ALA A 21 29.77 3.39 6.99
N GLN A 22 28.51 3.46 7.45
CA GLN A 22 27.58 2.33 7.42
C GLN A 22 27.29 1.88 5.98
N HIS A 23 27.06 2.83 5.08
CA HIS A 23 26.84 2.55 3.66
C HIS A 23 28.06 1.89 3.01
N ARG A 24 29.28 2.39 3.26
CA ARG A 24 30.51 1.74 2.76
C ARG A 24 30.64 0.31 3.25
N LYS A 25 30.42 0.08 4.54
CA LYS A 25 30.49 -1.27 5.13
C LYS A 25 29.45 -2.21 4.52
N TYR A 26 28.26 -1.70 4.19
CA TYR A 26 27.23 -2.47 3.50
C TYR A 26 27.66 -2.85 2.08
N LEU A 27 28.21 -1.92 1.30
CA LEU A 27 28.70 -2.21 -0.04
C LEU A 27 29.88 -3.20 -0.05
N GLU A 28 30.77 -3.12 0.94
CA GLU A 28 31.87 -4.09 1.12
C GLU A 28 31.35 -5.51 1.39
N GLN A 29 30.19 -5.64 2.04
CA GLN A 29 29.55 -6.92 2.33
C GLN A 29 28.72 -7.45 1.15
N HIS A 30 28.41 -6.61 0.16
CA HIS A 30 27.52 -6.89 -0.97
C HIS A 30 28.17 -6.53 -2.32
N PRO A 31 29.21 -7.26 -2.77
CA PRO A 31 29.90 -7.00 -4.03
C PRO A 31 28.99 -7.06 -5.25
N GLU A 32 27.92 -7.87 -5.21
CA GLU A 32 26.92 -8.01 -6.28
C GLU A 32 26.23 -6.69 -6.64
N LEU A 33 25.98 -5.82 -5.65
CA LEU A 33 25.34 -4.53 -5.87
C LEU A 33 26.29 -3.57 -6.58
N THR A 34 27.55 -3.57 -6.16
CA THR A 34 28.60 -2.72 -6.76
C THR A 34 28.82 -3.12 -8.21
N GLN A 35 28.83 -4.43 -8.49
CA GLN A 35 28.98 -4.95 -9.84
C GLN A 35 27.79 -4.58 -10.74
N LEU A 36 26.56 -4.73 -10.24
CA LEU A 36 25.36 -4.35 -10.99
C LEU A 36 25.31 -2.86 -11.33
N LEU A 37 25.68 -1.99 -10.40
CA LEU A 37 25.77 -0.54 -10.63
C LEU A 37 26.88 -0.20 -11.63
N HIS A 38 28.03 -0.87 -11.55
CA HIS A 38 29.11 -0.68 -12.50
C HIS A 38 28.69 -1.06 -13.94
N ASP A 39 27.96 -2.15 -14.09
CA ASP A 39 27.44 -2.60 -15.38
C ASP A 39 26.38 -1.63 -15.93
N PHE A 40 25.52 -1.07 -15.07
CA PHE A 40 24.56 -0.03 -15.46
C PHE A 40 25.25 1.25 -15.95
N VAL A 41 26.22 1.76 -15.18
CA VAL A 41 26.95 2.99 -15.52
C VAL A 41 27.73 2.80 -16.82
N THR A 42 28.37 1.64 -17.00
CA THR A 42 29.06 1.29 -18.24
C THR A 42 28.09 1.30 -19.42
N ASN A 43 26.89 0.72 -19.27
CA ASN A 43 25.86 0.73 -20.30
C ASN A 43 25.31 2.13 -20.59
N CYS A 44 25.16 2.99 -19.58
CA CYS A 44 24.78 4.40 -19.79
C CYS A 44 25.84 5.14 -20.62
N LEU A 45 27.13 4.93 -20.34
CA LEU A 45 28.22 5.62 -21.04
C LEU A 45 28.37 5.17 -22.50
N VAL A 46 28.10 3.88 -22.77
CA VAL A 46 28.16 3.31 -24.12
C VAL A 46 26.97 3.74 -24.96
N ASN A 47 25.76 3.61 -24.43
CA ASN A 47 24.53 3.84 -25.20
C ASN A 47 24.10 5.31 -25.22
N LYS A 48 24.59 6.12 -24.26
CA LYS A 48 24.27 7.56 -24.12
C LYS A 48 22.78 7.85 -24.33
N PRO A 49 21.89 7.24 -23.53
CA PRO A 49 20.45 7.39 -23.72
C PRO A 49 20.02 8.84 -23.51
N ASP A 50 19.07 9.30 -24.33
CA ASP A 50 18.48 10.64 -24.20
C ASP A 50 17.63 10.76 -22.91
N ASP A 51 17.05 9.64 -22.45
CA ASP A 51 16.33 9.52 -21.18
C ASP A 51 16.98 8.46 -20.28
N CYS A 52 17.70 8.91 -19.26
CA CYS A 52 18.40 8.02 -18.34
C CYS A 52 17.46 7.26 -17.40
N PHE A 53 16.25 7.77 -17.12
CA PHE A 53 15.31 7.13 -16.21
C PHE A 53 14.59 5.97 -16.91
N GLN A 54 14.17 6.18 -18.15
CA GLN A 54 13.61 5.09 -18.96
C GLN A 54 14.67 4.00 -19.19
N PHE A 55 15.89 4.38 -19.56
CA PHE A 55 16.98 3.44 -19.77
C PHE A 55 17.34 2.65 -18.50
N CYS A 56 17.34 3.31 -17.34
CA CYS A 56 17.49 2.66 -16.05
C CYS A 56 16.43 1.58 -15.84
N ASN A 57 15.16 1.94 -16.01
CA ASN A 57 14.06 1.00 -15.83
C ASN A 57 14.21 -0.23 -16.74
N GLU A 58 14.51 -0.03 -18.02
CA GLU A 58 14.72 -1.13 -18.99
C GLU A 58 15.93 -2.00 -18.63
N PHE A 59 17.07 -1.38 -18.29
CA PHE A 59 18.29 -2.10 -17.92
C PHE A 59 18.06 -3.01 -16.72
N PHE A 60 17.48 -2.47 -15.64
CA PHE A 60 17.25 -3.26 -14.43
C PHE A 60 16.11 -4.27 -14.60
N THR A 61 15.14 -4.03 -15.49
CA THR A 61 14.06 -4.98 -15.79
C THR A 61 14.59 -6.35 -16.24
N GLY A 62 15.69 -6.38 -17.00
CA GLY A 62 16.30 -7.64 -17.47
C GLY A 62 16.85 -8.53 -16.36
N PHE A 63 17.18 -7.96 -15.19
CA PHE A 63 17.68 -8.70 -14.03
C PHE A 63 16.56 -9.22 -13.14
N LEU A 64 15.30 -8.83 -13.41
CA LEU A 64 14.18 -9.08 -12.51
C LEU A 64 13.46 -10.42 -12.71
N GLY A 65 13.88 -11.28 -13.66
CA GLY A 65 13.42 -12.67 -13.75
C GLY A 65 11.89 -12.87 -13.71
N GLY A 66 11.21 -12.68 -14.83
CA GLY A 66 9.77 -12.88 -14.99
C GLY A 66 9.34 -12.52 -16.41
N ASP A 67 8.26 -13.10 -16.91
CA ASP A 67 7.74 -13.01 -18.29
C ASP A 67 7.22 -11.63 -18.72
N GLY A 68 7.63 -10.56 -18.05
CA GLY A 68 7.21 -9.19 -18.35
C GLY A 68 5.75 -8.89 -17.99
N VAL A 69 5.03 -9.82 -17.35
CA VAL A 69 3.67 -9.61 -16.85
C VAL A 69 3.65 -9.74 -15.33
N GLY A 70 4.23 -8.74 -14.68
CA GLY A 70 3.97 -8.39 -13.29
C GLY A 70 4.34 -9.45 -12.26
N ASP A 71 5.60 -9.43 -11.81
CA ASP A 71 5.94 -9.60 -10.40
C ASP A 71 7.40 -9.26 -10.19
N PHE A 72 7.69 -8.20 -9.42
CA PHE A 72 9.07 -7.85 -9.06
C PHE A 72 9.18 -7.74 -7.53
N VAL A 73 8.85 -8.87 -6.88
CA VAL A 73 9.10 -9.36 -5.51
C VAL A 73 8.67 -8.49 -4.30
N ASP A 74 8.60 -7.18 -4.44
CA ASP A 74 7.90 -6.22 -3.56
C ASP A 74 7.06 -5.23 -4.39
N GLY A 75 7.18 -5.35 -5.72
CA GLY A 75 7.05 -4.33 -6.74
C GLY A 75 5.63 -3.88 -7.05
N TRP A 76 5.47 -2.57 -7.19
CA TRP A 76 4.22 -1.84 -7.35
C TRP A 76 3.47 -2.06 -8.68
N GLY A 77 3.61 -3.24 -9.30
CA GLY A 77 2.79 -3.66 -10.44
C GLY A 77 1.30 -3.78 -10.08
N TYR A 78 0.44 -3.53 -11.06
CA TYR A 78 -1.00 -3.76 -10.94
C TYR A 78 -1.27 -5.26 -10.82
N SER A 79 -1.78 -5.66 -9.66
CA SER A 79 -2.16 -7.04 -9.37
C SER A 79 -3.68 -7.04 -9.16
N PRO A 80 -4.49 -7.44 -10.17
CA PRO A 80 -5.93 -7.51 -10.00
C PRO A 80 -6.26 -8.45 -8.84
N CYS A 81 -7.33 -8.17 -8.10
CA CYS A 81 -7.74 -8.92 -6.90
C CYS A 81 -6.83 -8.75 -5.67
N ARG A 82 -5.84 -7.84 -5.68
CA ARG A 82 -5.07 -7.48 -4.49
C ARG A 82 -5.75 -6.37 -3.69
N ALA A 83 -5.64 -6.41 -2.36
CA ALA A 83 -6.14 -5.37 -1.48
C ALA A 83 -5.13 -4.21 -1.34
N LEU A 84 -5.62 -2.97 -1.36
CA LEU A 84 -4.91 -1.75 -0.99
C LEU A 84 -5.53 -1.19 0.29
N LEU A 85 -4.84 -1.35 1.41
CA LEU A 85 -5.24 -0.82 2.71
C LEU A 85 -4.75 0.62 2.83
N LEU A 86 -5.68 1.58 2.93
CA LEU A 86 -5.35 2.97 3.21
C LEU A 86 -5.50 3.20 4.72
N VAL A 87 -4.37 3.33 5.40
CA VAL A 87 -4.29 3.34 6.86
C VAL A 87 -4.07 4.74 7.38
N GLY A 88 -4.75 5.09 8.46
CA GLY A 88 -4.49 6.33 9.17
C GLY A 88 -5.59 6.66 10.17
N PRO A 89 -5.47 7.79 10.90
CA PRO A 89 -6.46 8.21 11.88
C PRO A 89 -7.86 8.44 11.29
N SER A 90 -8.88 8.44 12.13
CA SER A 90 -10.21 8.91 11.73
C SER A 90 -10.13 10.39 11.28
N GLY A 91 -10.96 10.78 10.30
CA GLY A 91 -11.00 12.16 9.81
C GLY A 91 -9.93 12.57 8.78
N THR A 92 -8.93 11.74 8.46
CA THR A 92 -7.87 12.09 7.46
C THR A 92 -8.30 11.93 6.00
N ALA A 93 -9.60 11.97 5.70
CA ALA A 93 -10.15 11.89 4.35
C ALA A 93 -9.79 10.63 3.52
N LYS A 94 -9.27 9.55 4.14
CA LYS A 94 -8.87 8.31 3.45
C LYS A 94 -9.95 7.76 2.49
N ARG A 95 -11.20 7.77 2.96
CA ARG A 95 -12.35 7.32 2.18
C ARG A 95 -12.64 8.21 0.98
N GLN A 96 -12.49 9.53 1.14
CA GLN A 96 -12.66 10.49 0.05
C GLN A 96 -11.53 10.35 -0.99
N ALA A 97 -10.30 10.12 -0.53
CA ALA A 97 -9.17 9.80 -1.40
C ALA A 97 -9.41 8.50 -2.19
N ALA A 98 -9.87 7.44 -1.52
CA ALA A 98 -10.22 6.17 -2.16
C ALA A 98 -11.34 6.32 -3.21
N GLN A 99 -12.41 7.05 -2.86
CA GLN A 99 -13.50 7.34 -3.79
C GLN A 99 -13.02 8.13 -5.01
N ARG A 100 -12.16 9.13 -4.80
CA ARG A 100 -11.57 9.91 -5.91
C ARG A 100 -10.72 9.01 -6.80
N LEU A 101 -9.90 8.13 -6.22
CA LEU A 101 -9.07 7.19 -6.98
C LEU A 101 -9.94 6.24 -7.82
N CYS A 102 -11.00 5.68 -7.23
CA CYS A 102 -11.95 4.83 -7.96
C CYS A 102 -12.71 5.57 -9.07
N ARG A 103 -12.94 6.88 -8.93
CA ARG A 103 -13.59 7.68 -10.00
C ARG A 103 -12.66 7.96 -11.17
N ILE A 104 -11.37 8.15 -10.91
CA ILE A 104 -10.37 8.45 -11.95
C ILE A 104 -9.95 7.18 -12.70
N HIS A 105 -9.95 6.04 -12.01
CA HIS A 105 -9.48 4.75 -12.52
C HIS A 105 -10.48 3.64 -12.17
N ASP A 106 -11.71 3.77 -12.67
CA ASP A 106 -12.82 2.86 -12.37
C ASP A 106 -12.62 1.46 -12.93
N ASP A 107 -11.83 1.32 -13.99
CA ASP A 107 -11.40 0.06 -14.59
C ASP A 107 -10.42 -0.73 -13.71
N LYS A 108 -9.69 -0.05 -12.83
CA LYS A 108 -8.59 -0.63 -12.03
C LYS A 108 -8.92 -0.77 -10.55
N PHE A 109 -9.64 0.17 -9.96
CA PHE A 109 -9.86 0.22 -8.52
C PHE A 109 -11.34 0.13 -8.17
N ALA A 110 -11.64 -0.51 -7.05
CA ALA A 110 -12.97 -0.51 -6.45
C ALA A 110 -12.87 -0.28 -4.95
N LEU A 111 -13.76 0.54 -4.41
CA LEU A 111 -13.90 0.71 -2.98
C LEU A 111 -14.61 -0.52 -2.41
N VAL A 112 -14.01 -1.17 -1.41
CA VAL A 112 -14.66 -2.25 -0.68
C VAL A 112 -15.58 -1.63 0.37
N THR A 113 -16.89 -1.74 0.18
CA THR A 113 -17.87 -1.20 1.13
C THR A 113 -17.85 -2.01 2.42
N ALA A 114 -17.45 -1.36 3.52
CA ALA A 114 -17.46 -1.93 4.86
C ALA A 114 -18.85 -1.83 5.50
N HIS A 115 -19.14 -2.75 6.42
CA HIS A 115 -20.25 -2.67 7.36
C HIS A 115 -19.84 -1.81 8.55
N THR A 116 -20.80 -1.09 9.13
CA THR A 116 -20.58 -0.35 10.38
C THR A 116 -21.80 -0.39 11.29
N THR A 117 -21.56 -0.40 12.60
CA THR A 117 -22.61 -0.32 13.63
C THR A 117 -23.06 1.11 13.91
N ARG A 118 -22.32 2.08 13.37
CA ARG A 118 -22.56 3.51 13.57
C ARG A 118 -23.76 3.95 12.78
N GLU A 119 -24.59 4.82 13.35
CA GLU A 119 -25.67 5.47 12.61
C GLU A 119 -25.16 6.30 11.41
N PRO A 120 -25.88 6.32 10.27
CA PRO A 120 -25.51 7.10 9.09
C PRO A 120 -25.35 8.60 9.40
N ARG A 121 -24.28 9.25 8.88
CA ARG A 121 -24.16 10.72 8.93
C ARG A 121 -24.98 11.35 7.82
N LEU A 122 -25.26 12.65 7.97
CA LEU A 122 -25.98 13.42 6.96
C LEU A 122 -25.31 13.28 5.57
N GLY A 123 -26.07 12.74 4.61
CA GLY A 123 -25.63 12.53 3.24
C GLY A 123 -24.97 11.19 2.94
N GLU A 124 -24.68 10.36 3.95
CA GLU A 124 -24.25 8.96 3.73
C GLU A 124 -25.43 8.12 3.26
N LYS A 125 -25.18 7.19 2.34
CA LYS A 125 -26.18 6.27 1.77
C LYS A 125 -25.85 4.83 2.12
N ASP A 126 -26.84 4.09 2.62
CA ASP A 126 -26.69 2.67 2.91
C ASP A 126 -26.37 1.84 1.65
N GLY A 127 -25.52 0.83 1.82
CA GLY A 127 -25.01 -0.03 0.76
C GLY A 127 -24.02 0.62 -0.21
N VAL A 128 -23.93 1.95 -0.21
CA VAL A 128 -22.97 2.73 -1.02
C VAL A 128 -21.82 3.19 -0.13
N ASP A 129 -22.16 3.88 0.96
CA ASP A 129 -21.15 4.51 1.79
C ASP A 129 -20.54 3.53 2.80
N PHE A 130 -21.45 2.94 3.56
CA PHE A 130 -21.26 1.79 4.42
C PHE A 130 -22.50 0.91 4.29
N VAL A 131 -22.40 -0.33 4.74
CA VAL A 131 -23.58 -1.12 5.09
C VAL A 131 -23.86 -0.86 6.57
N PHE A 132 -24.92 -0.12 6.85
CA PHE A 132 -25.28 0.20 8.22
C PHE A 132 -26.02 -1.00 8.83
N THR A 133 -25.46 -1.56 9.90
CA THR A 133 -25.94 -2.82 10.52
C THR A 133 -26.05 -2.65 12.02
N SER A 134 -26.80 -3.53 12.70
CA SER A 134 -26.79 -3.57 14.17
C SER A 134 -25.57 -4.33 14.69
N ASN A 135 -25.25 -4.12 15.98
CA ASN A 135 -24.24 -4.91 16.68
C ASN A 135 -24.58 -6.40 16.67
N GLU A 136 -25.84 -6.78 16.92
CA GLU A 136 -26.22 -8.21 16.93
C GLU A 136 -26.04 -8.86 15.56
N ALA A 137 -26.42 -8.17 14.48
CA ALA A 137 -26.26 -8.68 13.13
C ALA A 137 -24.77 -8.84 12.76
N LEU A 138 -23.92 -7.89 13.20
CA LEU A 138 -22.48 -7.99 12.99
C LEU A 138 -21.86 -9.14 13.79
N GLU A 139 -22.26 -9.34 15.05
CA GLU A 139 -21.83 -10.47 15.88
C GLU A 139 -22.21 -11.82 15.26
N ILE A 140 -23.41 -11.94 14.71
CA ILE A 140 -23.86 -13.13 13.98
C ILE A 140 -22.92 -13.41 12.80
N ALA A 141 -22.64 -12.40 11.96
CA ALA A 141 -21.75 -12.54 10.81
C ALA A 141 -20.32 -12.94 11.21
N ILE A 142 -19.81 -12.41 12.33
CA ILE A 142 -18.51 -12.80 12.89
C ILE A 142 -18.54 -14.27 13.32
N SER A 143 -19.57 -14.67 14.06
CA SER A 143 -19.73 -16.06 14.55
C SER A 143 -19.86 -17.08 13.41
N ALA A 144 -20.41 -16.65 12.28
CA ALA A 144 -20.55 -17.45 11.07
C ALA A 144 -19.25 -17.49 10.22
N GLY A 145 -18.20 -16.75 10.60
CA GLY A 145 -16.94 -16.68 9.84
C GLY A 145 -17.05 -15.89 8.54
N GLU A 146 -18.07 -15.04 8.39
CA GLU A 146 -18.31 -14.28 7.17
C GLU A 146 -17.53 -12.97 7.12
N VAL A 147 -16.96 -12.54 8.25
CA VAL A 147 -16.17 -11.33 8.37
C VAL A 147 -14.70 -11.61 8.11
N LEU A 148 -14.13 -10.90 7.14
CA LEU A 148 -12.74 -11.00 6.74
C LEU A 148 -11.82 -10.24 7.70
N GLY A 149 -12.29 -9.13 8.26
CA GLY A 149 -11.58 -8.40 9.31
C GLY A 149 -12.48 -7.34 9.91
N MET A 150 -12.18 -6.98 11.15
CA MET A 150 -12.94 -6.00 11.93
C MET A 150 -12.00 -5.12 12.76
N SER A 151 -12.41 -3.88 12.96
CA SER A 151 -11.90 -3.02 14.02
C SER A 151 -13.03 -2.26 14.71
N THR A 152 -12.74 -1.73 15.89
CA THR A 152 -13.67 -0.92 16.67
C THR A 152 -13.05 0.45 16.87
N VAL A 153 -13.72 1.49 16.39
CA VAL A 153 -13.27 2.88 16.51
C VAL A 153 -14.31 3.66 17.31
N GLU A 154 -13.91 4.19 18.46
CA GLU A 154 -14.80 4.97 19.35
C GLU A 154 -16.07 4.22 19.77
N GLY A 155 -15.99 2.90 19.93
CA GLY A 155 -17.11 2.03 20.30
C GLY A 155 -17.96 1.55 19.11
N GLU A 156 -17.67 2.02 17.90
CA GLU A 156 -18.36 1.62 16.68
C GLU A 156 -17.57 0.55 15.92
N GLY A 157 -18.23 -0.55 15.55
CA GLY A 157 -17.66 -1.60 14.74
C GLY A 157 -17.54 -1.20 13.27
N TYR A 158 -16.45 -1.63 12.64
CA TYR A 158 -16.22 -1.53 11.20
C TYR A 158 -15.68 -2.87 10.70
N ALA A 159 -16.35 -3.46 9.71
CA ALA A 159 -16.00 -4.79 9.23
C ALA A 159 -16.18 -4.96 7.73
N VAL A 160 -15.31 -5.74 7.10
CA VAL A 160 -15.48 -6.17 5.71
C VAL A 160 -15.86 -7.64 5.70
N THR A 161 -16.96 -7.99 5.05
CA THR A 161 -17.39 -9.38 4.84
C THR A 161 -16.68 -10.00 3.64
N ALA A 162 -16.48 -11.31 3.66
CA ALA A 162 -15.94 -12.07 2.54
C ALA A 162 -16.71 -11.83 1.23
N ALA A 163 -18.04 -11.77 1.28
CA ALA A 163 -18.87 -11.51 0.10
C ALA A 163 -18.54 -10.17 -0.59
N ARG A 164 -18.31 -9.11 0.20
CA ARG A 164 -17.93 -7.77 -0.31
C ARG A 164 -16.54 -7.78 -0.95
N TRP A 165 -15.62 -8.53 -0.35
CA TRP A 165 -14.29 -8.73 -0.93
C TRP A 165 -14.35 -9.52 -2.24
N THR A 166 -15.06 -10.65 -2.25
CA THR A 166 -15.22 -11.51 -3.43
C THR A 166 -15.81 -10.74 -4.61
N ALA A 167 -16.82 -9.89 -4.38
CA ALA A 167 -17.40 -9.07 -5.45
C ALA A 167 -16.37 -8.16 -6.15
N VAL A 168 -15.40 -7.61 -5.41
CA VAL A 168 -14.33 -6.79 -5.98
C VAL A 168 -13.28 -7.63 -6.68
N ALA A 169 -12.94 -8.80 -6.11
CA ALA A 169 -12.01 -9.75 -6.72
C ALA A 169 -12.56 -10.32 -8.04
N GLU A 170 -13.84 -10.69 -8.11
CA GLU A 170 -14.49 -11.18 -9.34
C GLU A 170 -14.53 -10.12 -10.44
N ALA A 171 -14.65 -8.84 -10.06
CA ALA A 171 -14.53 -7.72 -10.99
C ALA A 171 -13.09 -7.49 -11.49
N ARG A 172 -12.11 -8.26 -11.02
CA ARG A 172 -10.67 -8.18 -11.35
C ARG A 172 -10.07 -6.79 -11.13
N ARG A 173 -10.51 -6.11 -10.08
CA ARG A 173 -10.02 -4.77 -9.66
C ARG A 173 -9.19 -4.89 -8.39
N VAL A 174 -8.38 -3.87 -8.12
CA VAL A 174 -7.71 -3.66 -6.84
C VAL A 174 -8.74 -3.14 -5.83
N GLY A 175 -8.93 -3.87 -4.73
CA GLY A 175 -9.88 -3.51 -3.69
C GLY A 175 -9.27 -2.56 -2.68
N ILE A 176 -9.79 -1.34 -2.61
CA ILE A 176 -9.33 -0.34 -1.65
C ILE A 176 -10.14 -0.45 -0.35
N ILE A 177 -9.44 -0.62 0.78
CA ILE A 177 -10.04 -0.71 2.12
C ILE A 177 -9.47 0.41 2.99
N PRO A 178 -10.20 1.53 3.19
CA PRO A 178 -9.82 2.52 4.17
C PRO A 178 -10.04 1.98 5.59
N CYS A 179 -9.00 1.96 6.42
CA CYS A 179 -9.09 1.42 7.78
C CYS A 179 -8.15 2.12 8.76
N ASP A 180 -8.28 1.80 10.04
CA ASP A 180 -7.32 2.11 11.08
C ASP A 180 -6.23 1.02 11.15
N LEU A 181 -5.30 1.17 12.11
CA LEU A 181 -4.20 0.24 12.29
C LEU A 181 -4.69 -1.17 12.65
N ASP A 182 -5.66 -1.27 13.55
CA ASP A 182 -6.20 -2.56 14.01
C ASP A 182 -6.91 -3.29 12.87
N GLY A 183 -7.70 -2.57 12.08
CA GLY A 183 -8.31 -3.11 10.86
C GLY A 183 -7.26 -3.57 9.87
N ALA A 184 -6.20 -2.79 9.65
CA ALA A 184 -5.13 -3.15 8.73
C ALA A 184 -4.42 -4.46 9.13
N LEU A 185 -4.15 -4.64 10.42
CA LEU A 185 -3.56 -5.86 10.95
C LEU A 185 -4.51 -7.06 10.80
N ALA A 186 -5.80 -6.88 11.03
CA ALA A 186 -6.81 -7.91 10.83
C ALA A 186 -6.87 -8.35 9.35
N TYR A 187 -6.97 -7.39 8.42
CA TYR A 187 -7.01 -7.67 6.99
C TYR A 187 -5.72 -8.32 6.48
N LYS A 188 -4.56 -7.89 6.97
CA LYS A 188 -3.26 -8.49 6.60
C LYS A 188 -3.18 -9.96 6.99
N ARG A 189 -3.75 -10.35 8.14
CA ARG A 189 -3.81 -11.76 8.57
C ARG A 189 -4.78 -12.56 7.72
N ALA A 190 -5.97 -12.02 7.45
CA ALA A 190 -7.02 -12.72 6.73
C ALA A 190 -6.74 -12.91 5.23
N LEU A 191 -6.01 -11.96 4.62
CA LEU A 191 -5.64 -11.98 3.20
C LEU A 191 -4.18 -12.40 2.98
N ALA A 192 -3.57 -13.12 3.92
CA ALA A 192 -2.20 -13.61 3.79
C ALA A 192 -2.10 -14.63 2.62
N GLY A 193 -1.03 -14.55 1.83
CA GLY A 193 -0.79 -15.42 0.67
C GLY A 193 -0.19 -14.65 -0.52
N ASP A 194 -0.28 -15.21 -1.72
CA ASP A 194 0.31 -14.67 -2.96
C ASP A 194 -0.19 -13.26 -3.33
N PHE A 195 -1.37 -12.88 -2.82
CA PHE A 195 -1.98 -11.56 -3.00
C PHE A 195 -2.09 -10.76 -1.69
N ALA A 196 -1.05 -10.85 -0.85
CA ALA A 196 -0.99 -10.12 0.41
C ALA A 196 -1.32 -8.63 0.24
N PRO A 197 -2.09 -8.03 1.17
CA PRO A 197 -2.50 -6.63 1.05
C PRO A 197 -1.32 -5.67 1.01
N ARG A 198 -1.41 -4.64 0.18
CA ARG A 198 -0.51 -3.49 0.25
C ARG A 198 -1.04 -2.48 1.24
N VAL A 199 -0.15 -1.91 2.04
CA VAL A 199 -0.49 -0.96 3.09
C VAL A 199 0.14 0.38 2.74
N VAL A 200 -0.67 1.43 2.73
CA VAL A 200 -0.27 2.82 2.49
C VAL A 200 -0.77 3.71 3.61
#